data_AF-A0A4Y2W052-F1
#
_entry.id   AF-A0A4Y2W052-F1
#
_cell.length_a   1.000
_cell.length_b   1.000
_cell.length_c   1.000
_cell.angle_alpha   90.00
_cell.angle_beta   90.00
_cell.angle_gamma   90.00
#
_symmetry.space_group_name_H-M   'P 1'
#
loop_
_entity.id
_entity.type
_entity.pdbx_description
1 polymer ?
#
loop_
_entity_poly.entity_id
_entity_poly.type
_entity_poly.pdbx_seq_one_letter_code
_entity_poly.pdbx_strand_id
1 'polypeptide(L)'
;MAIESTEEKRRIIIEIKKKLKLTKIQLQWVRTHNGTVGNERTDALSKLAASKEQIEIEFDPSKAQVRYRDKELLATKWQERWNNSEKGS
;
A
#
# COMPACT_ATOMS: atom_id res chain seq x y z
N MET A 1 12.15 -16.87 -0.28
CA MET A 1 12.11 -15.56 0.43
C MET A 1 10.70 -14.96 0.41
N ALA A 2 10.30 -14.10 1.36
CA ALA A 2 8.93 -13.53 1.40
C ALA A 2 8.49 -12.80 0.10
N ILE A 3 9.46 -12.33 -0.69
CA ILE A 3 9.25 -11.66 -1.98
C ILE A 3 8.72 -12.64 -3.06
N GLU A 4 8.99 -13.94 -2.95
CA GLU A 4 8.53 -14.95 -3.91
C GLU A 4 7.20 -15.60 -3.51
N SER A 5 6.69 -15.30 -2.31
CA SER A 5 5.42 -15.86 -1.84
C SER A 5 4.27 -15.51 -2.81
N THR A 6 3.64 -16.55 -3.37
CA THR A 6 2.53 -16.45 -4.32
C THR A 6 1.20 -16.10 -3.65
N GLU A 7 1.12 -16.26 -2.33
CA GLU A 7 -0.11 -16.09 -1.54
C GLU A 7 -0.28 -14.69 -0.92
N GLU A 8 0.57 -13.73 -1.26
CA GLU A 8 0.47 -12.38 -0.68
C GLU A 8 -0.64 -11.55 -1.34
N LYS A 9 -1.65 -11.18 -0.54
CA LYS A 9 -2.85 -10.45 -1.00
C LYS A 9 -2.76 -8.94 -0.78
N ARG A 10 -1.80 -8.45 0.01
CA ARG A 10 -1.63 -7.01 0.25
C ARG A 10 -1.13 -6.31 -1.01
N ARG A 11 -1.95 -5.37 -1.50
CA ARG A 11 -1.71 -4.63 -2.75
C ARG A 11 -0.34 -3.95 -2.81
N ILE A 12 0.09 -3.33 -1.72
CA ILE A 12 1.39 -2.63 -1.66
C ILE A 12 2.54 -3.60 -1.92
N ILE A 13 2.47 -4.83 -1.41
CA ILE A 13 3.51 -5.84 -1.60
C ILE A 13 3.48 -6.36 -3.04
N ILE A 14 2.30 -6.58 -3.63
CA ILE A 14 2.17 -6.97 -5.04
C ILE A 14 2.77 -5.90 -5.96
N GLU A 15 2.52 -4.62 -5.68
CA GLU A 15 3.04 -3.52 -6.48
C GLU A 15 4.55 -3.39 -6.39
N ILE A 16 5.11 -3.49 -5.17
CA ILE A 16 6.56 -3.54 -4.96
C ILE A 16 7.17 -4.71 -5.73
N LYS A 17 6.61 -5.93 -5.61
CA LYS A 17 7.08 -7.10 -6.37
C LYS A 17 7.09 -6.87 -7.89
N LYS A 18 6.06 -6.22 -8.44
CA LYS A 18 6.01 -5.88 -9.88
C LYS A 18 7.13 -4.91 -10.27
N LYS A 19 7.33 -3.84 -9.49
CA LYS A 19 8.41 -2.87 -9.74
C LYS A 19 9.79 -3.54 -9.66
N LEU A 20 10.02 -4.36 -8.63
CA LEU A 20 11.26 -5.12 -8.48
C LEU A 20 11.55 -6.05 -9.65
N LYS A 21 10.53 -6.66 -10.28
CA LYS A 21 10.71 -7.51 -11.47
C LYS A 21 11.11 -6.73 -12.73
N LEU A 22 10.70 -5.46 -12.83
CA LEU A 22 10.99 -4.61 -14.01
C LEU A 22 12.39 -4.01 -13.95
N THR A 23 13.04 -4.02 -12.78
CA THR A 23 14.31 -3.36 -12.54
C THR A 23 15.37 -4.37 -12.10
N LYS A 24 16.55 -4.35 -12.72
CA LYS A 24 17.69 -5.12 -12.22
C LYS A 24 18.31 -4.40 -11.02
N ILE A 25 17.86 -4.75 -9.81
CA ILE A 25 18.38 -4.19 -8.57
C ILE A 25 18.79 -5.29 -7.59
N GLN A 26 19.81 -5.02 -6.79
CA GLN A 26 20.25 -5.90 -5.70
C GLN A 26 19.70 -5.35 -4.38
N LEU A 27 19.12 -6.24 -3.58
CA LEU A 27 18.62 -5.92 -2.24
C LEU A 27 19.61 -6.44 -1.20
N GLN A 28 19.96 -5.59 -0.24
CA GLN A 28 20.86 -5.95 0.85
C GLN A 28 20.22 -5.58 2.18
N TRP A 29 20.32 -6.51 3.14
CA TRP A 29 19.97 -6.22 4.52
C TRP A 29 21.15 -5.53 5.19
N VAL A 30 20.93 -4.31 5.66
CA VAL A 30 21.95 -3.53 6.37
C VAL A 30 21.51 -3.38 7.81
N ARG A 31 22.46 -3.56 8.74
CA ARG A 31 22.22 -3.38 10.17
C ARG A 31 21.91 -1.91 10.45
N THR A 32 20.93 -1.66 11.31
CA THR A 32 20.59 -0.29 11.75
C THR A 32 21.75 0.32 12.54
N HIS A 33 21.92 1.65 12.44
CA HIS A 33 22.93 2.43 13.17
C HIS A 33 24.38 1.96 13.00
N ASN A 34 24.70 1.42 11.81
CA ASN A 34 26.06 0.98 11.49
C ASN A 34 26.91 2.08 10.80
N GLY A 35 26.52 3.35 10.89
CA GLY A 35 27.26 4.46 10.25
C GLY A 35 27.03 4.58 8.74
N THR A 36 26.05 3.88 8.17
CA THR A 36 25.76 3.99 6.74
C THR A 36 24.99 5.27 6.49
N VAL A 37 25.73 6.32 6.10
CA VAL A 37 25.22 7.70 5.94
C VAL A 37 23.90 7.77 5.16
N GLY A 38 23.78 7.02 4.06
CA GLY A 38 22.54 6.98 3.26
C GLY A 38 21.33 6.47 4.05
N ASN A 39 21.50 5.35 4.77
CA ASN A 39 20.43 4.74 5.56
C ASN A 39 20.06 5.61 6.76
N GLU A 40 21.05 6.22 7.42
CA GLU A 40 20.83 7.12 8.56
C GLU A 40 20.09 8.38 8.13
N ARG A 41 20.44 8.94 6.97
CA ARG A 41 19.72 10.07 6.39
C ARG A 41 18.28 9.71 6.04
N THR A 42 18.04 8.53 5.46
CA THR A 42 16.69 8.05 5.16
C THR A 42 15.87 7.84 6.44
N ASP A 43 16.46 7.29 7.50
CA ASP A 43 15.82 7.13 8.80
C ASP A 43 15.46 8.48 9.44
N ALA A 44 16.39 9.45 9.43
CA ALA A 44 16.14 10.79 9.94
C ALA A 44 14.99 11.50 9.20
N LEU A 45 14.96 11.40 7.86
CA LEU A 45 13.88 11.97 7.06
C LEU A 45 12.54 11.28 7.32
N SER A 46 12.54 9.95 7.48
CA SER A 46 11.32 9.19 7.78
C SER A 46 10.76 9.56 9.15
N LYS A 47 11.64 9.73 10.16
CA LYS A 47 11.26 10.22 11.50
C LYS A 47 10.70 11.63 11.44
N LEU A 48 11.33 12.52 10.68
CA LEU A 48 10.84 13.87 10.48
C LEU A 48 9.43 13.85 9.87
N ALA A 49 9.22 13.08 8.80
CA ALA A 49 7.91 12.96 8.16
C ALA A 49 6.85 12.37 9.10
N ALA A 50 7.18 11.34 9.87
CA ALA A 50 6.27 10.72 10.84
C ALA A 50 5.93 11.65 12.02
N SER A 51 6.81 12.60 12.35
CA SER A 51 6.60 13.57 13.44
C SER A 51 5.70 14.74 13.06
N LYS A 52 5.39 14.93 11.77
CA LYS A 52 4.49 15.98 11.30
C LYS A 52 3.04 15.53 11.46
N GLU A 53 2.21 16.35 12.12
CA GLU A 53 0.78 16.08 12.29
C GLU A 53 -0.02 16.22 10.98
N GLN A 54 0.48 17.03 10.04
CA GLN A 54 -0.18 17.28 8.77
C GLN A 54 0.64 16.72 7.60
N ILE A 55 -0.05 16.04 6.69
CA ILE A 55 0.53 15.52 5.45
C ILE A 55 0.81 16.72 4.54
N GLU A 56 2.09 17.05 4.33
CA GLU A 56 2.51 18.19 3.49
C GLU A 56 2.24 17.97 2.00
N ILE A 57 2.16 16.71 1.56
CA ILE A 57 1.97 16.34 0.16
C ILE A 57 0.87 15.28 0.09
N GLU A 58 -0.33 15.69 -0.32
CA GLU A 58 -1.40 14.77 -0.64
C GLU A 58 -1.21 14.27 -2.08
N PHE A 59 -1.04 12.95 -2.22
CA PHE A 59 -1.06 12.32 -3.53
C PHE A 59 -2.49 11.99 -3.90
N ASP A 60 -2.88 12.35 -5.13
CA ASP A 60 -4.15 11.90 -5.68
C ASP A 60 -4.25 10.37 -5.58
N PRO A 61 -5.43 9.83 -5.20
CA PRO A 61 -5.62 8.41 -5.12
C PRO A 61 -5.31 7.77 -6.48
N SER A 62 -4.43 6.78 -6.47
CA SER A 62 -4.07 6.05 -7.68
C SER A 62 -5.32 5.46 -8.34
N LYS A 63 -5.29 5.28 -9.66
CA LYS A 63 -6.38 4.63 -10.41
C LYS A 63 -6.81 3.28 -9.80
N ALA A 64 -5.86 2.55 -9.19
CA ALA A 64 -6.14 1.28 -8.51
C ALA A 64 -6.89 1.46 -7.17
N GLN A 65 -6.60 2.53 -6.42
CA GLN A 65 -7.32 2.88 -5.19
C GLN A 65 -8.72 3.38 -5.50
N VAL A 66 -8.89 4.24 -6.51
CA VAL A 66 -10.21 4.71 -6.96
C VAL A 66 -11.08 3.52 -7.35
N ARG A 67 -10.60 2.64 -8.23
CA ARG A 67 -11.32 1.42 -8.64
C ARG A 67 -11.68 0.49 -7.49
N TYR A 68 -10.91 0.49 -6.41
CA TYR A 68 -11.22 -0.33 -5.23
C TYR A 68 -12.35 0.28 -4.42
N ARG A 69 -12.27 1.58 -4.14
CA ARG A 69 -13.32 2.33 -3.46
C ARG A 69 -14.64 2.22 -4.21
N ASP A 70 -14.61 2.31 -5.55
CA ASP A 70 -15.81 2.13 -6.39
C ASP A 70 -16.39 0.72 -6.25
N LYS A 71 -15.53 -0.31 -6.22
CA LYS A 71 -15.97 -1.71 -6.04
C LYS A 71 -16.60 -1.94 -4.67
N GLU A 72 -15.99 -1.42 -3.60
CA GLU A 72 -16.56 -1.51 -2.26
C GLU A 72 -17.89 -0.78 -2.19
N LEU A 73 -17.97 0.45 -2.72
CA LEU A 73 -19.21 1.22 -2.75
C LEU A 73 -20.33 0.50 -3.52
N LEU A 74 -20.01 -0.10 -4.66
CA LEU A 74 -20.96 -0.89 -5.44
C LEU A 74 -21.44 -2.13 -4.67
N ALA A 75 -20.53 -2.85 -4.01
CA ALA A 75 -20.88 -4.01 -3.21
C ALA A 75 -21.76 -3.63 -2.02
N THR A 76 -21.44 -2.55 -1.31
CA THR A 76 -22.24 -2.04 -0.19
C THR A 76 -23.63 -1.64 -0.66
N LYS A 77 -23.75 -0.83 -1.72
CA LYS A 77 -25.05 -0.43 -2.28
C LYS A 77 -25.87 -1.61 -2.76
N TRP A 78 -25.23 -2.61 -3.36
CA TRP A 78 -25.92 -3.84 -3.76
C TRP A 78 -26.46 -4.59 -2.54
N GLN A 79 -25.66 -4.75 -1.48
CA GLN A 79 -26.06 -5.43 -0.26
C GLN A 79 -27.19 -4.69 0.48
N GLU A 80 -27.14 -3.36 0.54
CA GLU A 80 -28.22 -2.53 1.09
C GLU A 80 -29.53 -2.73 0.34
N ARG A 81 -29.49 -2.72 -1.00
CA ARG A 81 -30.66 -2.98 -1.84
C ARG A 81 -31.23 -4.38 -1.62
N TRP A 82 -30.37 -5.38 -1.50
CA TRP A 82 -30.77 -6.74 -1.21
C TRP A 82 -31.47 -6.86 0.15
N ASN A 83 -30.87 -6.28 1.18
CA ASN A 83 -31.41 -6.31 2.54
C ASN A 83 -32.75 -5.57 2.66
N ASN A 84 -32.92 -4.50 1.89
CA ASN A 84 -34.14 -3.68 1.88
C ASN A 84 -35.16 -4.10 0.81
N SER A 85 -34.86 -5.13 0.01
CA SER A 85 -35.84 -5.68 -0.91
C SER A 85 -36.90 -6.45 -0.13
N GLU A 86 -38.17 -6.29 -0.51
CA GLU A 86 -39.23 -7.18 -0.03
C GLU A 86 -38.88 -8.60 -0.46
N LYS A 87 -38.45 -9.42 0.50
CA LYS A 87 -38.29 -10.85 0.27
C LYS A 87 -39.70 -11.36 0.01
N GLY A 88 -39.97 -11.75 -1.23
CA GLY A 88 -41.26 -12.28 -1.65
C GLY A 88 -41.76 -13.32 -0.65
N SER A 89 -43.01 -13.12 -0.21
CA SER A 89 -43.75 -13.94 0.76
C SER A 89 -43.72 -15.43 0.49
#